data_AF-A0A653J4U7-F1
#
_entry.id   AF-A0A653J4U7-F1
#
_cell.length_a   1.000
_cell.length_b   1.000
_cell.length_c   1.000
_cell.angle_alpha   90.00
_cell.angle_beta   90.00
_cell.angle_gamma   90.00
#
_symmetry.space_group_name_H-M   'P 1'
#
loop_
_entity.id
_entity.type
_entity.pdbx_description
1 polymer ?
#
loop_
_entity_poly.entity_id
_entity_poly.type
_entity_poly.pdbx_seq_one_letter_code
_entity_poly.pdbx_strand_id
1 'polypeptide(L)'
;MTDVGGLLKSMRHSPRFNGRSNLAHNVGRVLSTSGWRAMAKWKPGESPNPGGRPKIVLDDGRTLVQVAREHTLSAVETLVTLLDAESEAVRATAATALLDRGWGRPRQDLGIELKSDEAAASMLEQARRRAMGVSVPAPASSH
;
A
#
# COMPACT_ATOMS: atom_id res chain seq x y z
N MET A 1 -53.04 43.05 19.16
CA MET A 1 -52.67 41.84 18.38
C MET A 1 -51.28 42.06 17.84
N THR A 2 -50.41 41.10 18.13
CA THR A 2 -48.96 41.20 18.29
C THR A 2 -48.19 41.41 16.99
N ASP A 3 -47.25 42.35 17.07
CA ASP A 3 -46.08 42.54 16.23
C ASP A 3 -45.01 41.46 16.57
N VAL A 4 -44.34 40.91 15.56
CA VAL A 4 -43.15 40.06 15.74
C VAL A 4 -42.25 40.17 14.51
N GLY A 5 -41.67 41.35 14.33
CA GLY A 5 -40.44 41.53 13.56
C GLY A 5 -39.21 41.23 14.42
N GLY A 6 -38.32 40.37 13.90
CA GLY A 6 -36.88 40.44 14.17
C GLY A 6 -36.35 39.76 15.43
N LEU A 7 -35.85 38.53 15.29
CA LEU A 7 -34.86 37.97 16.22
C LEU A 7 -33.72 37.28 15.47
N LEU A 8 -32.61 38.02 15.39
CA LEU A 8 -31.20 37.62 15.47
C LEU A 8 -30.72 36.31 14.81
N LYS A 9 -29.81 36.52 13.85
CA LYS A 9 -28.59 35.73 13.60
C LYS A 9 -28.10 34.97 14.84
N SER A 10 -27.97 33.65 14.73
CA SER A 10 -26.75 32.93 15.13
C SER A 10 -26.77 31.49 14.65
N MET A 11 -25.56 30.90 14.57
CA MET A 11 -25.30 29.47 14.58
C MET A 11 -25.42 28.70 13.25
N ARG A 12 -24.37 28.88 12.43
CA ARG A 12 -23.59 27.72 11.97
C ARG A 12 -23.31 26.83 13.18
N HIS A 13 -23.68 25.56 13.13
CA HIS A 13 -22.93 24.39 13.63
C HIS A 13 -23.82 23.14 13.44
N SER A 14 -23.57 22.39 12.37
CA SER A 14 -24.13 21.05 12.23
C SER A 14 -23.52 20.12 13.29
N PRO A 15 -24.30 19.23 13.94
CA PRO A 15 -23.76 18.30 14.91
C PRO A 15 -22.83 17.29 14.21
N ARG A 16 -21.59 17.18 14.68
CA ARG A 16 -20.73 16.05 14.33
C ARG A 16 -21.37 14.80 14.91
N PHE A 17 -21.69 13.84 14.03
CA PHE A 17 -22.13 12.51 14.40
C PHE A 17 -20.98 11.80 15.13
N ASN A 18 -20.96 11.89 16.47
CA ASN A 18 -19.99 11.19 17.32
C ASN A 18 -20.62 9.87 17.77
N GLY A 19 -20.52 8.85 16.94
CA GLY A 19 -20.88 7.48 17.28
C GLY A 19 -19.88 6.89 18.28
N ARG A 20 -19.99 7.28 19.55
CA ARG A 20 -19.36 6.58 20.68
C ARG A 20 -20.43 5.83 21.47
N SER A 21 -20.58 4.56 21.14
CA SER A 21 -20.96 3.45 22.02
C SER A 21 -20.68 2.16 21.25
N ASN A 22 -20.28 1.03 21.80
CA ASN A 22 -19.81 0.59 23.10
C ASN A 22 -19.13 -0.76 22.77
N LEU A 23 -18.00 -1.08 23.40
CA LEU A 23 -17.63 -2.40 23.91
C LEU A 23 -16.14 -2.38 24.27
N ALA A 24 -15.86 -1.83 25.46
CA ALA A 24 -14.68 -2.18 26.20
C ALA A 24 -14.83 -3.65 26.64
N HIS A 25 -14.12 -4.56 25.97
CA HIS A 25 -13.62 -5.79 26.58
C HIS A 25 -12.36 -6.24 25.83
N ASN A 26 -11.25 -6.29 26.58
CA ASN A 26 -10.12 -7.20 26.40
C ASN A 26 -9.30 -7.04 25.08
N VAL A 27 -7.98 -6.92 25.05
CA VAL A 27 -6.92 -7.30 25.98
C VAL A 27 -5.70 -6.49 25.55
N GLY A 28 -4.86 -6.05 26.50
CA GLY A 28 -3.52 -5.59 26.19
C GLY A 28 -2.74 -6.70 25.46
N ARG A 29 -2.46 -6.49 24.17
CA ARG A 29 -1.53 -7.36 23.43
C ARG A 29 -0.14 -6.76 23.56
N VAL A 30 0.56 -7.20 24.60
CA VAL A 30 2.03 -7.12 24.66
C VAL A 30 2.55 -7.74 23.36
N LEU A 31 3.32 -6.98 22.58
CA LEU A 31 4.00 -7.51 21.41
C LEU A 31 5.09 -8.48 21.90
N SER A 32 4.73 -9.75 21.95
CA SER A 32 5.65 -10.84 22.21
C SER A 32 6.70 -10.91 21.10
N THR A 33 7.97 -10.74 21.46
CA THR A 33 9.14 -10.91 20.58
C THR A 33 9.37 -12.36 20.12
N SER A 34 8.47 -13.29 20.45
CA SER A 34 8.50 -14.69 19.99
C SER A 34 7.58 -15.00 18.80
N GLY A 35 6.92 -14.00 18.19
CA GLY A 35 5.94 -14.22 17.12
C GLY A 35 6.50 -14.59 15.73
N TRP A 36 7.81 -14.49 15.51
CA TRP A 36 8.42 -14.70 14.18
C TRP A 36 8.97 -16.12 13.97
N ARG A 37 9.04 -16.96 15.01
CA ARG A 37 9.67 -18.31 14.94
C ARG A 37 8.71 -19.44 14.54
N ALA A 38 7.42 -19.16 14.39
CA ALA A 38 6.43 -20.12 13.92
C ALA A 38 5.77 -19.65 12.62
N MET A 39 6.57 -19.26 11.62
CA MET A 39 6.01 -19.07 10.28
C MET A 39 5.59 -20.45 9.74
N ALA A 40 4.34 -20.56 9.29
CA ALA A 40 3.88 -21.74 8.56
C ALA A 40 4.85 -21.99 7.40
N LYS A 41 5.37 -23.23 7.30
CA LYS A 41 6.24 -23.62 6.19
C LYS A 41 5.47 -23.39 4.89
N TRP A 42 6.05 -22.63 3.96
CA TRP A 42 5.46 -22.42 2.63
C TRP A 42 5.19 -23.79 2.00
N LYS A 43 3.93 -24.03 1.64
CA LYS A 43 3.53 -25.24 0.93
C LYS A 43 3.49 -24.92 -0.56
N PRO A 44 4.27 -25.62 -1.40
CA PRO A 44 4.18 -25.49 -2.85
C PRO A 44 2.74 -25.70 -3.31
N GLY A 45 2.19 -24.76 -4.07
CA GLY A 45 0.83 -24.85 -4.64
C GLY A 45 -0.29 -24.26 -3.78
N GLU A 46 -0.05 -23.91 -2.50
CA GLU A 46 -1.04 -23.20 -1.67
C GLU A 46 -0.65 -21.71 -1.54
N SER A 47 -1.55 -20.82 -1.97
CA SER A 47 -1.40 -19.37 -1.73
C SER A 47 -1.60 -19.09 -0.23
N PRO A 48 -0.68 -18.35 0.43
CA PRO A 48 -0.89 -17.86 1.81
C PRO A 48 -2.09 -16.91 1.94
N ASN A 49 -2.59 -16.38 0.82
CA ASN A 49 -3.84 -15.64 0.75
C ASN A 49 -4.77 -16.29 -0.29
N PRO A 50 -5.47 -17.38 0.07
CA PRO A 50 -6.35 -18.09 -0.86
C PRO A 50 -7.55 -17.23 -1.29
N GLY A 51 -7.98 -16.27 -0.46
CA GLY A 51 -9.06 -15.33 -0.77
C GLY A 51 -8.63 -14.14 -1.64
N GLY A 52 -7.33 -13.96 -1.87
CA GLY A 52 -6.80 -12.81 -2.61
C GLY A 52 -7.18 -11.47 -1.97
N ARG A 53 -7.04 -10.39 -2.74
CA ARG A 53 -7.62 -9.09 -2.38
C ARG A 53 -9.12 -9.16 -2.74
N PRO A 54 -10.05 -8.92 -1.80
CA PRO A 54 -11.48 -8.95 -2.12
C PRO A 54 -11.78 -7.93 -3.22
N LYS A 55 -12.57 -8.34 -4.21
CA LYS A 55 -13.04 -7.43 -5.27
C LYS A 55 -14.03 -6.45 -4.65
N ILE A 56 -13.75 -5.16 -4.77
CA ILE A 56 -14.72 -4.12 -4.43
C ILE A 56 -15.73 -4.08 -5.58
N VAL A 57 -16.97 -4.48 -5.28
CA VAL A 57 -18.09 -4.55 -6.22
C VAL A 57 -19.09 -3.45 -5.84
N LEU A 58 -19.61 -2.76 -6.84
CA LEU A 58 -20.65 -1.73 -6.73
C LEU A 58 -22.04 -2.37 -6.60
N ASP A 59 -23.05 -1.58 -6.26
CA ASP A 59 -24.44 -2.04 -6.11
C ASP A 59 -25.00 -2.70 -7.38
N ASP A 60 -24.48 -2.32 -8.55
CA ASP A 60 -24.85 -2.85 -9.88
C ASP A 60 -24.08 -4.13 -10.28
N GLY A 61 -23.26 -4.68 -9.39
CA GLY A 61 -22.50 -5.92 -9.62
C GLY A 61 -21.20 -5.75 -10.40
N ARG A 62 -20.83 -4.52 -10.82
CA ARG A 62 -19.55 -4.24 -11.49
C ARG A 62 -18.46 -3.90 -10.49
N THR A 63 -17.22 -4.13 -10.89
CA THR A 63 -16.05 -3.66 -10.12
C THR A 63 -15.67 -2.23 -10.53
N LEU A 64 -15.05 -1.48 -9.61
CA LEU A 64 -14.50 -0.15 -9.91
C LEU A 64 -13.56 -0.16 -11.14
N VAL A 65 -12.83 -1.25 -11.34
CA VAL A 65 -11.92 -1.42 -12.48
C VAL A 65 -12.68 -1.48 -13.81
N GLN A 66 -13.84 -2.14 -13.84
CA GLN A 66 -14.66 -2.21 -15.06
C GLN A 66 -15.20 -0.83 -15.42
N VAL A 67 -15.76 -0.11 -14.45
CA VAL A 67 -16.26 1.25 -14.67
C VAL A 67 -15.15 2.19 -15.12
N ALA A 68 -13.98 2.14 -14.48
CA ALA A 68 -12.84 2.97 -14.90
C ALA A 68 -12.38 2.67 -16.33
N ARG A 69 -12.42 1.39 -16.77
CA ARG A 69 -12.07 1.00 -18.14
C ARG A 69 -13.05 1.53 -19.18
N GLU A 70 -14.34 1.58 -18.86
CA GLU A 70 -15.36 2.16 -19.76
C GLU A 70 -15.09 3.64 -20.06
N HIS A 71 -14.55 4.39 -19.08
CA HIS A 71 -14.19 5.80 -19.24
C HIS A 71 -12.84 6.06 -19.91
N THR A 72 -12.10 5.01 -20.32
CA THR A 72 -10.74 5.18 -20.86
C THR A 72 -10.71 6.11 -22.06
N LEU A 73 -11.67 5.99 -22.98
CA LEU A 73 -11.70 6.81 -24.20
C LEU A 73 -11.89 8.30 -23.86
N SER A 74 -12.89 8.62 -23.04
CA SER A 74 -13.15 9.98 -22.59
C SER A 74 -11.99 10.58 -21.78
N ALA A 75 -11.31 9.75 -20.97
CA ALA A 75 -10.12 10.18 -20.26
C ALA A 75 -8.96 10.51 -21.22
N VAL A 76 -8.77 9.74 -22.29
CA VAL A 76 -7.76 10.01 -23.32
C VAL A 76 -8.09 11.29 -24.09
N GLU A 77 -9.35 11.47 -24.50
CA GLU A 77 -9.82 12.72 -25.13
C GLU A 77 -9.55 13.93 -24.24
N THR A 78 -9.84 13.82 -22.94
CA THR A 78 -9.54 14.87 -21.96
C THR A 78 -8.04 15.18 -21.94
N LEU A 79 -7.17 14.17 -21.93
CA LEU A 79 -5.72 14.41 -22.00
C LEU A 79 -5.30 15.12 -23.28
N VAL A 80 -5.92 14.81 -24.43
CA VAL A 80 -5.67 15.51 -25.69
C VAL A 80 -6.08 16.98 -25.59
N THR A 81 -7.25 17.29 -25.02
CA THR A 81 -7.66 18.70 -24.81
C THR A 81 -6.73 19.47 -23.88
N LEU A 82 -6.14 18.80 -22.89
CA LEU A 82 -5.20 19.41 -21.96
C LEU A 82 -3.84 19.76 -22.58
N LEU A 83 -3.54 19.30 -23.81
CA LEU A 83 -2.36 19.73 -24.56
C LEU A 83 -2.42 21.21 -24.97
N ASP A 84 -3.62 21.79 -24.98
CA ASP A 84 -3.85 23.21 -25.27
C ASP A 84 -4.03 24.05 -23.99
N ALA A 85 -3.85 23.45 -22.80
CA ALA A 85 -4.03 24.16 -21.53
C ALA A 85 -2.98 25.28 -21.35
N GLU A 86 -3.41 26.45 -20.90
CA GLU A 86 -2.54 27.61 -20.60
C GLU A 86 -1.39 27.25 -19.65
N SER A 87 -1.66 26.42 -18.65
CA SER A 87 -0.65 25.98 -17.69
C SER A 87 0.32 24.98 -18.32
N GLU A 88 1.59 25.38 -18.40
CA GLU A 88 2.70 24.52 -18.88
C GLU A 88 2.79 23.20 -18.09
N ALA A 89 2.57 23.24 -16.77
CA ALA A 89 2.63 22.05 -15.93
C ALA A 89 1.53 21.03 -16.28
N VAL A 90 0.31 21.51 -16.54
CA VAL A 90 -0.81 20.66 -16.97
C VAL A 90 -0.51 20.05 -18.34
N ARG A 91 -0.02 20.87 -19.27
CA ARG A 91 0.35 20.46 -20.62
C ARG A 91 1.45 19.39 -20.63
N ALA A 92 2.52 19.60 -19.88
CA ALA A 92 3.63 18.65 -19.76
C ALA A 92 3.17 17.32 -19.14
N THR A 93 2.28 17.38 -18.14
CA THR A 93 1.70 16.19 -17.51
C THR A 93 0.83 15.42 -18.49
N ALA A 94 -0.02 16.11 -19.26
CA ALA A 94 -0.88 15.48 -20.27
C ALA A 94 -0.07 14.83 -21.38
N ALA A 95 0.95 15.52 -21.90
CA ALA A 95 1.85 14.99 -22.93
C ALA A 95 2.60 13.73 -22.44
N THR A 96 3.18 13.78 -21.25
CA THR A 96 3.87 12.62 -20.63
C THR A 96 2.91 11.45 -20.45
N ALA A 97 1.69 11.71 -19.96
CA ALA A 97 0.68 10.70 -19.73
C ALA A 97 0.24 9.98 -21.02
N LEU A 98 0.18 10.69 -22.16
CA LEU A 98 -0.12 10.09 -23.47
C LEU A 98 1.06 9.26 -23.99
N LEU A 99 2.28 9.80 -23.92
CA LEU A 99 3.48 9.10 -24.39
C LEU A 99 3.75 7.82 -23.60
N ASP A 100 3.64 7.87 -22.27
CA ASP A 100 3.80 6.70 -21.38
C ASP A 100 2.82 5.58 -21.71
N ARG A 101 1.62 5.91 -22.24
CA ARG A 101 0.59 4.93 -22.60
C ARG A 101 0.77 4.38 -24.01
N GLY A 102 1.20 5.22 -24.96
CA GLY A 102 1.41 4.81 -26.35
C GLY A 102 2.71 4.06 -26.58
N TRP A 103 3.78 4.47 -25.89
CA TRP A 103 5.14 3.95 -26.11
C TRP A 103 5.70 3.21 -24.89
N GLY A 104 5.00 3.27 -23.75
CA GLY A 104 5.51 2.73 -22.49
C GLY A 104 6.51 3.68 -21.82
N ARG A 105 6.92 3.30 -20.61
CA ARG A 105 8.00 3.98 -19.89
C ARG A 105 9.36 3.38 -20.26
N PRO A 106 10.44 4.19 -20.29
CA PRO A 106 11.79 3.68 -20.39
C PRO A 106 12.06 2.60 -19.32
N ARG A 107 12.88 1.60 -19.67
CA ARG A 107 13.25 0.54 -18.74
C ARG A 107 13.93 1.14 -17.52
N GLN A 108 13.35 0.93 -16.34
CA GLN A 108 13.95 1.33 -15.08
C GLN A 108 15.05 0.34 -14.71
N ASP A 109 16.29 0.83 -14.58
CA ASP A 109 17.37 0.02 -14.02
C ASP A 109 17.30 0.07 -12.49
N LEU A 110 17.31 -1.10 -11.85
CA LEU A 110 17.41 -1.20 -10.40
C LEU A 110 18.90 -1.31 -10.10
N GLY A 111 19.52 -0.18 -9.74
CA GLY A 111 20.92 -0.10 -9.31
C GLY A 111 21.11 -0.84 -7.99
N ILE A 112 21.08 -2.17 -8.03
CA ILE A 112 21.38 -3.04 -6.91
C ILE A 112 22.89 -3.03 -6.74
N GLU A 113 23.37 -2.12 -5.89
CA GLU A 113 24.73 -2.15 -5.40
C GLU A 113 24.83 -3.26 -4.35
N LEU A 114 25.28 -4.45 -4.77
CA LEU A 114 25.60 -5.56 -3.87
C LEU A 114 26.83 -5.18 -3.04
N LYS A 115 26.62 -4.49 -1.93
CA LYS A 115 27.65 -4.36 -0.90
C LYS A 115 27.87 -5.74 -0.30
N SER A 116 29.12 -6.16 -0.25
CA SER A 116 29.51 -7.38 0.45
C SER A 116 29.28 -7.17 1.93
N ASP A 117 28.09 -7.52 2.41
CA ASP A 117 27.82 -7.51 3.85
C ASP A 117 28.74 -8.56 4.48
N GLU A 118 29.70 -8.12 5.29
CA GLU A 118 30.61 -9.02 6.02
C GLU A 118 29.82 -10.03 6.88
N ALA A 119 28.62 -9.65 7.32
CA ALA A 119 27.66 -10.54 7.97
C ALA A 119 27.18 -11.67 7.04
N ALA A 120 26.87 -11.39 5.78
CA ALA A 120 26.49 -12.40 4.80
C ALA A 120 27.69 -13.29 4.41
N ALA A 121 28.88 -12.71 4.29
CA ALA A 121 30.10 -13.45 4.02
C ALA A 121 30.44 -14.42 5.17
N SER A 122 30.34 -13.97 6.43
CA SER A 122 30.60 -14.80 7.60
C SER A 122 29.55 -15.91 7.77
N MET A 123 28.27 -15.65 7.46
CA MET A 123 27.24 -16.70 7.45
C MET A 123 27.49 -17.76 6.36
N LEU A 124 27.92 -17.35 5.17
CA LEU A 124 28.25 -18.26 4.08
C LEU A 124 29.45 -19.14 4.43
N GLU A 125 30.47 -18.57 5.05
CA GLU A 125 31.64 -19.30 5.53
C GLU A 125 31.27 -20.27 6.66
N GLN A 126 30.43 -19.86 7.61
CA GLN A 126 29.90 -20.75 8.65
C GLN A 126 29.09 -21.91 8.06
N ALA A 127 28.28 -21.68 7.02
CA ALA A 127 27.53 -22.73 6.35
C ALA A 127 28.44 -23.73 5.63
N ARG A 128 29.48 -23.24 4.93
CA ARG A 128 30.50 -24.09 4.27
C ARG A 128 31.23 -24.97 5.28
N ARG A 129 31.61 -24.42 6.44
CA ARG A 129 32.30 -25.17 7.51
C ARG A 129 31.42 -26.27 8.12
N ARG A 130 30.13 -26.01 8.30
CA ARG A 130 29.16 -27.03 8.76
C ARG A 130 28.98 -28.16 7.74
N ALA A 131 28.92 -27.83 6.45
CA ALA A 131 28.83 -28.84 5.38
C ALA A 131 30.09 -29.72 5.28
N MET A 132 31.26 -29.17 5.64
CA MET A 132 32.54 -29.89 5.70
C MET A 132 32.74 -30.69 7.01
N GLY A 133 31.74 -30.74 7.90
CA GLY A 133 31.77 -31.57 9.12
C GLY A 133 32.68 -31.06 10.24
N VAL A 134 33.15 -29.81 10.20
CA VAL A 134 33.99 -29.24 11.27
C VAL A 134 33.09 -28.62 12.34
N SER A 135 33.06 -29.22 13.54
CA SER A 135 32.26 -28.75 14.68
C SER A 135 32.78 -27.41 15.21
N VAL A 136 31.92 -26.40 15.25
CA VAL A 136 32.22 -25.09 15.86
C VAL A 136 31.87 -25.14 17.36
N PRO A 137 32.78 -24.83 18.29
CA PRO A 137 32.45 -24.75 19.71
C PRO A 137 31.46 -23.60 19.96
N ALA A 138 30.48 -23.85 20.83
CA ALA A 138 29.45 -22.87 21.19
C ALA A 138 30.09 -21.60 21.79
N PRO A 139 29.58 -20.40 21.48
CA PRO A 139 30.10 -19.17 22.08
C PRO A 139 29.86 -19.21 23.59
N ALA A 140 30.92 -18.92 24.36
CA ALA A 140 30.87 -18.94 25.81
C ALA A 140 29.84 -17.91 26.34
N SER A 141 28.87 -18.39 27.11
CA SER A 141 27.92 -17.56 27.85
C SER A 141 28.67 -16.81 28.95
N SER A 142 28.87 -15.50 28.78
CA SER A 142 29.29 -14.60 29.85
C SER A 142 28.11 -14.32 30.78
N HIS A 143 28.23 -14.75 32.03
CA HIS A 143 27.38 -14.35 33.17
C HIS A 143 27.68 -12.93 33.62
#